data_AF-A0A9E4DJI9-F1
#
_entry.id   AF-A0A9E4DJI9-F1
#
_cell.length_a   1.000
_cell.length_b   1.000
_cell.length_c   1.000
_cell.angle_alpha   90.00
_cell.angle_beta   90.00
_cell.angle_gamma   90.00
#
_symmetry.space_group_name_H-M   'P 1'
#
loop_
_entity.id
_entity.type
_entity.pdbx_description
1 polymer ?
#
loop_
_entity_poly.entity_id
_entity_poly.type
_entity_poly.pdbx_seq_one_letter_code
_entity_poly.pdbx_strand_id
1 'polypeptide(L)' 'GPEGDKVPNITPDRKAGIGKWSADDLAYFLETGALPDGDYTGSTMAEVVDNTTSKLTRDDRAAIVRYLRAVPPLPGD' A
#
# COMPACT_ATOMS: atom_id res chain seq x y z
N GLY A 1 9.64 6.15 -8.70
CA GLY A 1 9.94 4.72 -8.81
C GLY A 1 11.36 4.57 -9.30
N PRO A 2 11.93 3.36 -9.27
CA PRO A 2 13.25 3.09 -9.83
C PRO A 2 13.39 3.55 -11.30
N GLU A 3 12.29 3.55 -12.05
CA GLU A 3 12.21 4.02 -13.45
C GLU A 3 11.88 5.53 -13.61
N GLY A 4 11.91 6.31 -12.53
CA GLY A 4 11.53 7.72 -12.54
C GLY A 4 10.02 7.99 -12.42
N ASP A 5 9.20 6.95 -12.29
CA ASP A 5 7.74 7.09 -12.14
C ASP A 5 7.33 7.86 -10.87
N LYS A 6 6.17 8.53 -10.90
CA LYS A 6 5.61 9.15 -9.69
C LYS A 6 5.29 8.08 -8.64
N VAL A 7 5.79 8.26 -7.42
CA VAL A 7 5.45 7.38 -6.28
C VAL A 7 4.22 7.94 -5.56
N PRO A 8 3.16 7.14 -5.36
CA PRO A 8 1.98 7.57 -4.60
C PRO A 8 2.30 7.88 -3.13
N ASN A 9 1.53 8.79 -2.54
CA ASN A 9 1.59 9.06 -1.10
C ASN A 9 0.94 7.89 -0.33
N ILE A 10 1.70 7.27 0.58
CA ILE A 10 1.24 6.13 1.40
C ILE A 10 0.88 6.51 2.84
N THR A 11 0.80 7.80 3.15
CA THR A 11 0.36 8.28 4.48
C THR A 11 -1.16 8.28 4.57
N PRO A 12 -1.77 8.35 5.78
CA PRO A 12 -3.22 8.21 5.94
C PRO A 12 -4.02 9.46 5.54
N ASP A 13 -3.46 10.33 4.70
CA ASP A 13 -4.19 11.46 4.15
C ASP A 13 -5.37 10.97 3.29
N ARG A 14 -6.57 11.53 3.50
CA ARG A 14 -7.79 11.09 2.82
C ARG A 14 -7.93 11.60 1.38
N LYS A 15 -7.20 12.65 1.00
CA LYS A 15 -7.31 13.27 -0.33
C LYS A 15 -6.20 12.79 -1.26
N ALA A 16 -4.97 12.82 -0.78
CA ALA A 16 -3.76 12.55 -1.54
C ALA A 16 -3.11 11.21 -1.22
N GLY A 17 -3.44 10.60 -0.07
CA GLY A 17 -2.85 9.35 0.38
C GLY A 17 -3.83 8.17 0.43
N ILE A 18 -3.49 7.19 1.26
CA ILE A 18 -4.24 5.92 1.42
C ILE A 18 -5.36 6.02 2.47
N GLY A 19 -5.68 7.21 2.97
CA GLY A 19 -6.62 7.40 4.08
C GLY A 19 -8.07 6.95 3.82
N LYS A 20 -8.43 6.66 2.56
CA LYS A 20 -9.74 6.13 2.17
C LYS A 20 -9.82 4.61 2.18
N TRP A 21 -8.68 3.92 2.09
CA TRP A 21 -8.65 2.46 2.05
C TRP A 21 -8.90 1.92 3.45
N SER A 22 -9.58 0.78 3.56
CA SER A 22 -9.76 0.09 4.85
C SER A 22 -8.47 -0.60 5.28
N ALA A 23 -8.43 -1.11 6.52
CA ALA A 23 -7.26 -1.87 6.98
C ALA A 23 -7.13 -3.20 6.21
N ASP A 24 -8.27 -3.80 5.90
CA ASP A 24 -8.33 -5.05 5.14
C ASP A 24 -7.92 -4.84 3.68
N ASP A 25 -8.31 -3.73 3.06
CA ASP A 25 -7.87 -3.39 1.70
C ASP A 25 -6.35 -3.26 1.61
N LEU A 26 -5.73 -2.60 2.60
CA LEU A 26 -4.27 -2.45 2.63
C LEU A 26 -3.57 -3.78 2.89
N ALA A 27 -4.10 -4.61 3.80
CA ALA A 27 -3.55 -5.93 4.05
C ALA A 27 -3.67 -6.84 2.82
N TYR A 28 -4.80 -6.76 2.10
CA TYR A 28 -5.06 -7.51 0.89
C TYR A 28 -4.18 -7.04 -0.28
N PHE A 29 -3.96 -5.72 -0.41
CA PHE A 29 -2.99 -5.16 -1.35
C PHE A 29 -1.58 -5.69 -1.09
N LEU A 30 -1.13 -5.68 0.18
CA LEU A 30 0.19 -6.22 0.54
C LEU A 30 0.31 -7.73 0.28
N GLU A 31 -0.81 -8.45 0.21
CA GLU A 31 -0.84 -9.88 -0.06
C GLU A 31 -0.89 -10.21 -1.56
N THR A 32 -1.64 -9.43 -2.34
CA THR A 32 -2.05 -9.80 -3.71
C THR A 32 -1.75 -8.73 -4.76
N GLY A 33 -1.45 -7.51 -4.34
CA GLY A 33 -1.29 -6.36 -5.22
C GLY A 33 -2.60 -5.76 -5.71
N ALA A 34 -3.75 -6.30 -5.30
CA ALA A 34 -5.06 -5.81 -5.71
C ALA A 34 -5.41 -4.46 -5.07
N LEU A 35 -5.96 -3.56 -5.89
CA LEU A 35 -6.46 -2.24 -5.52
C LEU A 35 -7.94 -2.33 -5.09
N PRO A 36 -8.45 -1.41 -4.25
CA PRO A 36 -9.86 -1.45 -3.80
C PRO A 36 -10.89 -1.23 -4.91
N ASP A 37 -10.48 -0.68 -6.05
CA ASP A 37 -11.30 -0.48 -7.23
C ASP A 37 -11.35 -1.72 -8.16
N GLY A 38 -10.62 -2.79 -7.80
CA GLY A 38 -10.59 -4.07 -8.51
C GLY A 38 -9.47 -4.18 -9.55
N ASP A 39 -8.63 -3.17 -9.72
CA ASP A 39 -7.41 -3.25 -10.53
C ASP A 39 -6.25 -3.89 -9.74
N TYR A 40 -5.09 -4.06 -10.37
CA TYR A 40 -3.87 -4.56 -9.73
C TYR A 40 -2.72 -3.57 -9.88
N THR A 41 -1.83 -3.58 -8.88
CA THR A 41 -0.58 -2.83 -8.96
C THR A 41 0.25 -3.32 -10.14
N GLY A 42 0.75 -2.39 -10.95
CA GLY A 42 1.60 -2.69 -12.10
C GLY A 42 3.07 -2.37 -11.85
N SER A 43 3.86 -2.43 -12.92
CA SER A 43 5.29 -2.09 -12.91
C SER A 43 6.07 -2.91 -11.86
N THR A 44 7.18 -2.35 -11.37
CA THR A 44 8.05 -2.94 -10.35
C THR A 44 7.35 -3.23 -9.02
N MET A 45 6.21 -2.58 -8.74
CA MET A 45 5.47 -2.85 -7.50
C MET A 45 4.82 -4.24 -7.50
N ALA A 46 4.39 -4.75 -8.66
CA ALA A 46 3.86 -6.11 -8.77
C ALA A 46 4.90 -7.15 -8.33
N GLU A 47 6.14 -7.00 -8.83
CA GLU A 47 7.26 -7.85 -8.47
C GLU A 47 7.61 -7.74 -6.97
N VAL A 48 7.56 -6.54 -6.41
CA VAL A 48 7.76 -6.33 -4.96
C VAL A 48 6.72 -7.10 -4.17
N VAL A 49 5.43 -7.04 -4.53
CA VAL A 49 4.39 -7.79 -3.81
C VAL A 49 4.64 -9.29 -3.92
N ASP A 50 4.84 -9.81 -5.13
CA ASP A 50 5.01 -11.23 -5.39
C ASP A 50 6.22 -11.84 -4.68
N ASN A 51 7.32 -11.10 -4.61
CA ASN A 51 8.58 -11.59 -4.04
C ASN A 51 8.80 -11.21 -2.58
N THR A 52 8.03 -10.26 -2.02
CA THR A 52 8.25 -9.76 -0.65
C THR A 52 6.99 -9.80 0.21
N THR A 53 6.08 -8.84 0.07
CA THR A 53 4.99 -8.64 1.04
C THR A 53 3.96 -9.78 1.03
N SER A 54 3.77 -10.45 -0.12
CA SER A 54 2.93 -11.66 -0.21
C SER A 54 3.47 -12.83 0.60
N LYS A 55 4.78 -12.86 0.89
CA LYS A 55 5.46 -13.92 1.66
C LYS A 55 5.42 -13.70 3.17
N LEU A 56 4.97 -12.52 3.60
CA LEU A 56 4.82 -12.21 5.02
C LEU A 56 3.67 -13.00 5.65
N THR A 57 3.67 -13.11 6.97
CA THR A 57 2.49 -13.63 7.67
C THR A 57 1.37 -12.60 7.66
N ARG A 58 0.15 -13.05 7.94
CA ARG A 58 -1.00 -12.15 8.11
C ARG A 58 -0.75 -11.11 9.21
N ASP A 59 -0.12 -11.53 10.31
CA ASP A 59 0.15 -10.67 11.46
C ASP A 59 1.20 -9.59 11.12
N ASP A 60 2.22 -9.92 10.34
CA ASP A 60 3.21 -8.96 9.86
C ASP A 60 2.59 -7.92 8.93
N ARG A 61 1.74 -8.34 7.98
CA ARG A 61 0.99 -7.40 7.12
C ARG A 61 0.09 -6.49 7.95
N ALA A 62 -0.62 -7.05 8.94
CA ALA A 62 -1.46 -6.26 9.84
C ALA A 62 -0.63 -5.24 10.66
N ALA A 63 0.57 -5.61 11.09
CA ALA A 63 1.48 -4.70 11.79
C ALA A 63 1.95 -3.54 10.88
N ILE A 64 2.28 -3.82 9.63
CA ILE A 64 2.61 -2.80 8.61
C ILE A 64 1.44 -1.84 8.43
N VAL A 65 0.22 -2.36 8.21
CA VAL A 65 -0.99 -1.54 8.06
C VAL A 65 -1.21 -0.66 9.29
N ARG A 66 -1.04 -1.20 10.49
CA ARG A 66 -1.15 -0.43 11.74
C ARG A 66 -0.13 0.72 11.79
N TYR A 67 1.11 0.47 11.37
CA TYR A 67 2.14 1.50 11.30
C TYR A 67 1.78 2.60 10.28
N LEU A 68 1.39 2.22 9.06
CA LEU A 68 0.99 3.16 8.00
C LEU A 68 -0.19 4.06 8.41
N ARG A 69 -1.08 3.59 9.29
CA ARG A 69 -2.17 4.38 9.85
C ARG A 69 -1.76 5.30 10.99
N ALA A 70 -0.67 4.98 11.69
CA ALA A 70 -0.20 5.72 12.85
C ALA A 70 0.70 6.91 12.49
N VAL A 71 1.31 6.91 11.30
CA VAL A 71 2.17 8.02 10.87
C VAL A 71 1.34 9.27 10.56
N PRO A 72 1.88 10.48 10.79
CA PRO A 72 1.22 11.72 10.42
C PRO A 72 0.89 11.76 8.91
N PRO A 73 -0.27 12.31 8.51
CA PRO A 73 -0.60 12.48 7.10
C PRO A 73 0.32 13.54 6.48
N LEU A 74 0.84 13.24 5.30
CA LEU A 74 1.49 14.22 4.45
C LEU A 74 0.44 14.80 3.49
N PRO A 75 0.28 16.13 3.43
CA PRO A 75 -0.56 16.76 2.41
C PRO A 75 -0.02 16.41 1.02
N GLY A 76 -0.91 16.29 0.03
CA GLY A 76 -0.50 16.12 -1.35
C GLY A 76 0.09 17.40 -1.93
N ASP A 77 1.11 17.24 -2.77
CA ASP A 77 1.62 18.27 -3.68
C ASP A 77 0.64 18.54 -4.83
#